data_AF-E7F0K5-F1
#
_entry.id   AF-E7F0K5-F1
#
_cell.length_a   1.000
_cell.length_b   1.000
_cell.length_c   1.000
_cell.angle_alpha   90.00
_cell.angle_beta   90.00
_cell.angle_gamma   90.00
#
_symmetry.space_group_name_H-M   'P 1'
#
loop_
_entity.id
_entity.type
_entity.pdbx_description
1 polymer ?
#
loop_
_entity_poly.entity_id
_entity_poly.type
_entity_poly.pdbx_seq_one_letter_code
_entity_poly.pdbx_strand_id
1 'polypeptide(L)'
;MDVDVSAETLELRYQILSFSYQACYSACVFLSELKDAEDPLPSFPDLEQRLQPVLPCRSLKESIEVYKDHCKMANEFNQVKHEIARLEDRKKELMAELLEDEKASMEFARYEEEYRILTEENQNLITVHSERAQQLETLRVISQKRQGSS
;
A
#
# COMPACT_ATOMS: atom_id res chain seq x y z
N MET A 1 11.17 -82.63 20.03
CA MET A 1 10.13 -82.51 18.98
C MET A 1 9.83 -81.03 18.95
N ASP A 2 10.69 -80.27 18.27
CA ASP A 2 10.72 -78.82 18.34
C ASP A 2 10.38 -78.31 16.95
N VAL A 3 9.08 -78.29 16.68
CA VAL A 3 8.52 -77.87 15.41
C VAL A 3 8.57 -76.35 15.36
N ASP A 4 9.50 -75.82 14.57
CA ASP A 4 9.34 -74.70 13.62
C ASP A 4 8.50 -73.45 13.98
N VAL A 5 8.34 -73.12 15.28
CA VAL A 5 7.59 -71.93 15.74
C VAL A 5 8.18 -70.62 15.19
N SER A 6 9.49 -70.60 14.92
CA SER A 6 10.18 -69.40 14.43
C SER A 6 9.84 -69.09 12.96
N ALA A 7 9.71 -70.12 12.12
CA ALA A 7 9.39 -69.95 10.69
C ALA A 7 7.94 -69.50 10.49
N GLU A 8 6.98 -70.11 11.21
CA GLU A 8 5.56 -69.72 11.14
C GLU A 8 5.35 -68.28 11.65
N THR A 9 6.09 -67.87 12.67
CA THR A 9 6.00 -66.49 13.20
C THR A 9 6.59 -65.47 12.23
N LEU A 10 7.65 -65.82 11.50
CA LEU A 10 8.22 -64.96 10.46
C LEU A 10 7.26 -64.80 9.28
N GLU A 11 6.61 -65.89 8.87
CA GLU A 11 5.66 -65.91 7.75
C GLU A 11 4.44 -65.03 8.05
N LEU A 12 3.88 -65.14 9.25
CA LEU A 12 2.79 -64.28 9.72
C LEU A 12 3.17 -62.79 9.72
N ARG A 13 4.39 -62.46 10.14
CA ARG A 13 4.88 -61.06 10.11
C ARG A 13 5.05 -60.56 8.68
N TYR A 14 5.59 -61.39 7.79
CA TYR A 14 5.75 -61.04 6.38
C TYR A 14 4.40 -60.81 5.70
N GLN A 15 3.40 -61.61 6.05
CA GLN A 15 2.05 -61.49 5.52
C GLN A 15 1.33 -60.24 6.05
N ILE A 16 1.49 -59.90 7.33
CA ILE A 16 0.95 -58.65 7.88
C ILE A 16 1.62 -57.43 7.22
N LEU A 17 2.93 -57.47 7.00
CA LEU A 17 3.67 -56.41 6.32
C LEU A 17 3.28 -56.29 4.84
N SER A 18 3.04 -57.40 4.15
CA SER A 18 2.60 -57.38 2.75
C SER A 18 1.18 -56.84 2.61
N PHE A 19 0.27 -57.17 3.53
CA PHE A 19 -1.08 -56.60 3.56
C PHE A 19 -1.08 -55.10 3.86
N SER A 20 -0.24 -54.64 4.81
CA SER A 20 -0.14 -53.21 5.11
C SER A 20 0.48 -52.43 3.94
N TYR A 21 1.50 -52.99 3.29
CA TYR A 21 2.11 -52.41 2.09
C TYR A 21 1.13 -52.36 0.92
N GLN A 22 0.36 -53.44 0.68
CA GLN A 22 -0.66 -53.51 -0.37
C GLN A 22 -1.79 -52.50 -0.11
N ALA A 23 -2.21 -52.33 1.15
CA ALA A 23 -3.21 -51.35 1.54
C ALA A 23 -2.69 -49.91 1.35
N CYS A 24 -1.45 -49.63 1.74
CA CYS A 24 -0.80 -48.34 1.52
C CYS A 24 -0.60 -48.05 0.03
N TYR A 25 -0.17 -49.04 -0.75
CA TYR A 25 0.03 -48.92 -2.20
C TYR A 25 -1.31 -48.72 -2.91
N SER A 26 -2.35 -49.47 -2.55
CA SER A 26 -3.70 -49.30 -3.08
C SER A 26 -4.28 -47.92 -2.74
N ALA A 27 -4.08 -47.42 -1.52
CA ALA A 27 -4.43 -46.06 -1.14
C ALA A 27 -3.65 -45.00 -1.94
N CYS A 28 -2.37 -45.24 -2.21
CA CYS A 28 -1.52 -44.35 -3.02
C CYS A 28 -1.93 -44.35 -4.50
N VAL A 29 -2.26 -45.52 -5.06
CA VAL A 29 -2.73 -45.68 -6.44
C VAL A 29 -4.11 -45.06 -6.61
N PHE A 30 -5.02 -45.25 -5.65
CA PHE A 30 -6.34 -44.61 -5.63
C PHE A 30 -6.24 -43.07 -5.53
N LEU A 31 -5.27 -42.55 -4.78
CA LEU A 31 -4.96 -41.11 -4.76
C LEU A 31 -4.37 -40.60 -6.08
N SER A 32 -3.73 -41.48 -6.86
CA SER A 32 -3.09 -41.13 -8.15
C SER A 32 -4.06 -41.23 -9.34
N GLU A 33 -5.08 -42.07 -9.27
CA GLU A 33 -6.08 -42.25 -10.34
C GLU A 33 -7.22 -41.22 -10.31
N LEU A 34 -7.39 -40.47 -9.21
CA LEU A 34 -8.33 -39.33 -9.11
C LEU A 34 -7.78 -38.02 -9.71
N LYS A 35 -6.73 -38.12 -10.52
CA LYS A 35 -6.04 -36.99 -11.15
C LYS A 35 -6.69 -36.54 -12.47
N ASP A 36 -7.83 -37.13 -12.84
CA ASP A 36 -8.64 -36.70 -13.97
C ASP A 36 -9.86 -35.90 -13.49
N ALA A 37 -9.92 -34.65 -13.95
CA ALA A 37 -10.99 -33.64 -13.79
C ALA A 37 -11.03 -32.86 -12.46
N GLU A 38 -10.15 -31.87 -12.28
CA GLU A 38 -10.40 -30.72 -11.39
C GLU A 38 -9.75 -29.46 -11.98
N ASP A 39 -10.42 -28.33 -11.85
CA ASP A 39 -9.94 -26.97 -12.17
C ASP A 39 -8.52 -26.71 -11.61
N PRO A 40 -7.73 -25.79 -12.20
CA PRO A 40 -6.44 -25.39 -11.64
C PRO A 40 -6.60 -25.03 -10.16
N LEU A 41 -5.91 -25.76 -9.28
CA LEU A 41 -5.97 -25.50 -7.85
C LEU A 41 -5.56 -24.05 -7.57
N PRO A 42 -6.35 -23.29 -6.79
CA PRO A 42 -6.01 -21.92 -6.45
C PRO A 42 -4.68 -21.90 -5.70
N SER A 43 -3.73 -21.09 -6.21
CA SER A 43 -2.40 -20.92 -5.64
C SER A 43 -2.32 -19.59 -4.90
N PHE A 44 -1.74 -19.62 -3.69
CA PHE A 44 -1.68 -18.46 -2.79
C PHE A 44 -0.23 -18.07 -2.47
N PRO A 45 0.59 -17.65 -3.45
CA PRO A 45 2.03 -17.44 -3.26
C PRO A 45 2.36 -16.38 -2.19
N ASP A 46 1.43 -15.46 -1.92
CA ASP A 46 1.54 -14.38 -0.95
C ASP A 46 1.33 -14.78 0.52
N LEU A 47 0.81 -16.00 0.77
CA LEU A 47 0.63 -16.54 2.11
C LEU A 47 1.90 -17.25 2.59
N GLU A 48 2.23 -17.11 3.87
CA GLU A 48 3.29 -17.89 4.49
C GLU A 48 3.04 -19.39 4.31
N GLN A 49 4.09 -20.20 4.17
CA GLN A 49 3.98 -21.62 3.88
C GLN A 49 3.09 -22.37 4.90
N ARG A 50 3.13 -22.00 6.18
CA ARG A 50 2.29 -22.58 7.24
C ARG A 50 0.80 -22.24 7.15
N LEU A 51 0.44 -21.21 6.38
CA LEU A 51 -0.92 -20.74 6.18
C LEU A 51 -1.52 -21.22 4.85
N GLN A 52 -0.75 -21.97 4.04
CA GLN A 52 -1.23 -22.52 2.77
C GLN A 52 -2.35 -23.55 3.02
N PRO A 53 -3.44 -23.53 2.23
CA PRO A 53 -4.45 -24.58 2.30
C PRO A 53 -3.85 -25.96 2.03
N VAL A 54 -4.08 -26.89 2.95
CA VAL A 54 -3.65 -28.30 2.79
C VAL A 54 -4.66 -29.03 1.90
N LEU A 55 -4.17 -29.84 0.95
CA LEU A 55 -5.04 -30.60 0.04
C LEU A 55 -6.05 -31.47 0.80
N PRO A 56 -7.33 -31.49 0.39
CA PRO A 56 -8.36 -32.22 1.11
C PRO A 56 -8.24 -33.73 0.90
N CYS A 57 -8.65 -34.50 1.91
CA CYS A 57 -8.89 -35.93 1.79
C CYS A 57 -10.24 -36.15 1.08
N ARG A 58 -10.20 -36.64 -0.17
CA ARG A 58 -11.41 -36.75 -1.04
C ARG A 58 -12.47 -37.72 -0.49
N SER A 59 -12.10 -38.69 0.34
CA SER A 59 -13.03 -39.65 0.94
C SER A 59 -13.80 -39.08 2.14
N LEU A 60 -13.37 -37.92 2.68
CA LEU A 60 -13.99 -37.28 3.83
C LEU A 60 -14.63 -35.94 3.43
N LYS A 61 -15.96 -35.85 3.52
CA LYS A 61 -16.71 -34.65 3.17
C LYS A 61 -16.26 -33.42 3.97
N GLU A 62 -16.01 -33.60 5.27
CA GLU A 62 -15.58 -32.53 6.18
C GLU A 62 -14.21 -31.94 5.76
N SER A 63 -13.30 -32.79 5.27
CA SER A 63 -11.99 -32.32 4.78
C SER A 63 -12.11 -31.45 3.54
N ILE A 64 -13.02 -31.80 2.62
CA ILE A 64 -13.29 -31.00 1.43
C ILE A 64 -13.90 -29.64 1.81
N GLU A 65 -14.79 -29.60 2.79
CA GLU A 65 -15.43 -28.37 3.26
C GLU A 65 -14.43 -27.42 3.93
N VAL A 66 -13.59 -27.92 4.85
CA VAL A 66 -12.53 -27.14 5.49
C VAL A 66 -11.55 -26.57 4.47
N TYR A 67 -11.17 -27.34 3.45
CA TYR A 67 -10.28 -26.85 2.38
C TYR A 67 -10.91 -25.69 1.60
N LYS A 68 -12.20 -25.77 1.28
CA LYS A 68 -12.93 -24.70 0.57
C LYS A 68 -12.99 -23.43 1.40
N ASP A 69 -13.30 -23.55 2.68
CA ASP A 69 -13.34 -22.41 3.60
C ASP A 69 -11.95 -21.78 3.76
N HIS A 70 -10.90 -22.59 3.84
CA HIS A 70 -9.52 -22.08 3.90
C HIS A 70 -9.17 -21.32 2.62
N CYS A 71 -9.48 -21.86 1.45
CA CYS A 71 -9.25 -21.17 0.17
C CYS A 71 -10.00 -19.83 0.10
N LYS A 72 -11.24 -19.78 0.59
CA LYS A 72 -12.02 -18.54 0.69
C LYS A 72 -11.33 -17.53 1.59
N MET A 73 -10.92 -17.95 2.79
CA MET A 73 -10.25 -17.08 3.75
C MET A 73 -8.88 -16.59 3.25
N ALA A 74 -8.13 -17.43 2.54
CA ALA A 74 -6.86 -17.05 1.92
C ALA A 74 -7.04 -15.99 0.84
N ASN A 75 -8.12 -16.07 0.05
CA ASN A 75 -8.49 -15.03 -0.90
C ASN A 75 -8.82 -13.71 -0.20
N GLU A 76 -9.66 -13.75 0.83
CA GLU A 76 -10.03 -12.57 1.63
C GLU A 76 -8.80 -11.93 2.30
N PHE A 77 -7.91 -12.75 2.86
CA PHE A 77 -6.65 -12.29 3.44
C PHE A 77 -5.81 -11.54 2.41
N ASN A 78 -5.64 -12.10 1.20
CA ASN A 78 -4.90 -11.43 0.15
C ASN A 78 -5.57 -10.13 -0.27
N GLN A 79 -6.90 -10.08 -0.40
CA GLN A 79 -7.61 -8.84 -0.72
C GLN A 79 -7.35 -7.76 0.32
N VAL A 80 -7.42 -8.10 1.62
CA VAL A 80 -7.11 -7.16 2.71
C VAL A 80 -5.65 -6.72 2.68
N LYS A 81 -4.70 -7.62 2.42
CA LYS A 81 -3.28 -7.29 2.27
C LYS A 81 -3.05 -6.26 1.16
N HIS A 82 -3.67 -6.44 0.00
CA HIS A 82 -3.57 -5.49 -1.12
C HIS A 82 -4.22 -4.14 -0.77
N GLU A 83 -5.36 -4.16 -0.08
CA GLU A 83 -6.03 -2.93 0.35
C GLU A 83 -5.19 -2.13 1.35
N ILE A 84 -4.56 -2.80 2.31
CA ILE A 84 -3.62 -2.17 3.25
C ILE A 84 -2.49 -1.50 2.48
N ALA A 85 -1.84 -2.21 1.56
CA ALA A 85 -0.74 -1.65 0.76
C ALA A 85 -1.19 -0.41 -0.04
N ARG A 86 -2.37 -0.48 -0.68
CA ARG A 86 -2.95 0.64 -1.43
C ARG A 86 -3.19 1.86 -0.54
N LEU A 87 -3.72 1.65 0.67
CA LEU A 87 -3.97 2.73 1.64
C LEU A 87 -2.65 3.34 2.15
N GLU A 88 -1.64 2.52 2.40
CA GLU A 88 -0.31 3.00 2.80
C GLU A 88 0.34 3.84 1.71
N ASP A 89 0.23 3.45 0.45
CA ASP A 89 0.75 4.22 -0.66
C ASP A 89 0.00 5.54 -0.84
N ARG A 90 -1.34 5.53 -0.78
CA ARG A 90 -2.12 6.77 -0.84
C ARG A 90 -1.81 7.71 0.32
N LYS A 91 -1.51 7.17 1.52
CA LYS A 91 -1.07 7.98 2.66
C LYS A 91 0.26 8.68 2.38
N LYS A 92 1.22 7.99 1.75
CA LYS A 92 2.52 8.59 1.37
C LYS A 92 2.33 9.70 0.34
N GLU A 93 1.48 9.49 -0.66
CA GLU A 93 1.14 10.51 -1.66
C GLU A 93 0.55 11.77 -0.99
N LEU A 94 -0.45 11.60 -0.12
CA LEU A 94 -1.07 12.71 0.61
C LEU A 94 -0.06 13.47 1.48
N MET A 95 0.89 12.76 2.10
CA MET A 95 1.97 13.42 2.85
C MET A 95 2.89 14.25 1.94
N ALA A 96 3.18 13.78 0.73
CA ALA A 96 3.95 14.54 -0.24
C ALA A 96 3.20 15.78 -0.72
N GLU A 97 1.90 15.66 -1.03
CA GLU A 97 1.01 16.78 -1.39
C GLU A 97 1.01 17.85 -0.29
N LEU A 98 0.85 17.45 0.99
CA LEU A 98 0.87 18.37 2.13
C LEU A 98 2.20 19.13 2.29
N LEU A 99 3.33 18.48 2.04
CA LEU A 99 4.65 19.13 2.10
C LEU A 99 4.84 20.15 0.98
N GLU A 100 4.28 19.88 -0.21
CA GLU A 100 4.28 20.85 -1.31
C GLU A 100 3.40 22.06 -0.99
N ASP A 101 2.23 21.84 -0.40
CA ASP A 101 1.33 22.92 0.05
C ASP A 101 1.96 23.79 1.15
N GLU A 102 2.68 23.18 2.10
CA GLU A 102 3.41 23.92 3.14
C GLU A 102 4.48 24.83 2.52
N LYS A 103 5.24 24.31 1.55
CA LYS A 103 6.23 25.11 0.80
C LYS A 103 5.56 26.25 0.04
N ALA A 104 4.42 25.99 -0.62
CA ALA A 104 3.67 27.03 -1.32
C ALA A 104 3.19 28.12 -0.35
N SER A 105 2.69 27.74 0.82
CA SER A 105 2.27 28.65 1.88
C SER A 105 3.42 29.56 2.35
N MET A 106 4.62 29.01 2.53
CA MET A 106 5.81 29.81 2.85
C MET A 106 6.14 30.84 1.76
N GLU A 107 6.05 30.44 0.49
CA GLU A 107 6.26 31.36 -0.63
C GLU A 107 5.18 32.45 -0.69
N PHE A 108 3.91 32.12 -0.43
CA PHE A 108 2.84 33.10 -0.32
C PHE A 108 3.12 34.12 0.79
N ALA A 109 3.53 33.67 1.98
CA ALA A 109 3.89 34.58 3.08
C ALA A 109 5.08 35.50 2.71
N ARG A 110 6.06 34.98 1.96
CA ARG A 110 7.18 35.78 1.43
C ARG A 110 6.69 36.87 0.47
N TYR A 111 5.78 36.53 -0.45
CA TYR A 111 5.21 37.50 -1.39
C TYR A 111 4.32 38.54 -0.70
N GLU A 112 3.55 38.15 0.31
CA GLU A 112 2.74 39.10 1.09
C GLU A 112 3.60 40.16 1.79
N GLU A 113 4.73 39.75 2.37
CA GLU A 113 5.66 40.68 2.99
C GLU A 113 6.35 41.60 1.98
N GLU A 114 6.79 41.07 0.84
CA GLU A 114 7.35 41.88 -0.25
C GLU A 114 6.33 42.90 -0.77
N TYR A 115 5.10 42.48 -0.99
CA TYR A 115 4.01 43.36 -1.40
C TYR A 115 3.74 44.46 -0.37
N ARG A 116 3.76 44.12 0.92
CA ARG A 116 3.59 45.10 2.02
C ARG A 116 4.68 46.16 1.98
N ILE A 117 5.95 45.76 1.88
CA ILE A 117 7.10 46.67 1.81
C ILE A 117 7.00 47.58 0.58
N LEU A 118 6.74 47.01 -0.59
CA LEU A 118 6.61 47.78 -1.84
C LEU A 118 5.45 48.77 -1.79
N THR A 119 4.33 48.39 -1.16
CA THR A 119 3.18 49.28 -0.97
C THR A 119 3.54 50.47 -0.09
N GLU A 120 4.24 50.23 1.02
CA GLU A 120 4.71 51.28 1.92
C GLU A 120 5.70 52.23 1.23
N GLU A 121 6.69 51.69 0.51
CA GLU A 121 7.65 52.49 -0.24
C GLU A 121 6.96 53.34 -1.32
N ASN A 122 6.01 52.76 -2.04
CA ASN A 122 5.25 53.48 -3.07
C ASN A 122 4.45 54.65 -2.47
N GLN A 123 3.76 54.43 -1.34
CA GLN A 123 3.04 55.50 -0.63
C GLN A 123 3.97 56.63 -0.17
N ASN A 124 5.16 56.29 0.33
CA ASN A 124 6.17 57.26 0.71
C ASN A 124 6.65 58.08 -0.50
N LEU A 125 6.92 57.43 -1.64
CA LEU A 125 7.33 58.11 -2.87
C LEU A 125 6.25 59.04 -3.40
N ILE A 126 4.98 58.62 -3.39
CA ILE A 126 3.83 59.46 -3.77
C ILE A 126 3.77 60.71 -2.90
N THR A 127 3.95 60.56 -1.59
CA THR A 127 3.93 61.66 -0.63
C THR A 127 5.04 62.67 -0.94
N VAL A 128 6.28 62.20 -1.04
CA VAL A 128 7.44 63.05 -1.37
C VAL A 128 7.27 63.75 -2.72
N HIS A 129 6.78 63.03 -3.74
CA HIS A 129 6.51 63.61 -5.06
C HIS A 129 5.48 64.74 -4.96
N SER A 130 4.38 64.54 -4.23
CA SER A 130 3.35 65.55 -4.02
C SER A 130 3.89 66.79 -3.30
N GLU A 131 4.66 66.60 -2.23
CA GLU A 131 5.29 67.71 -1.50
C GLU A 131 6.23 68.52 -2.39
N ARG A 132 7.08 67.83 -3.17
CA ARG A 132 8.02 68.49 -4.10
C ARG A 132 7.28 69.25 -5.20
N ALA A 133 6.20 68.69 -5.75
CA ALA A 133 5.36 69.38 -6.72
C ALA A 133 4.76 70.67 -6.14
N GLN A 134 4.26 70.64 -4.90
CA GLN A 134 3.72 71.82 -4.22
C GLN A 134 4.79 72.89 -3.95
N GLN A 135 6.00 72.46 -3.56
CA GLN A 135 7.13 73.37 -3.37
C GLN A 135 7.51 74.08 -4.68
N LEU A 136 7.56 73.34 -5.80
CA LEU A 136 7.84 73.90 -7.11
C LEU A 136 6.78 74.92 -7.55
N GLU A 137 5.49 74.64 -7.34
CA GLU A 137 4.43 75.59 -7.67
C GLU A 137 4.51 76.87 -6.82
N THR A 138 4.85 76.73 -5.54
CA THR A 138 5.05 77.89 -4.65
C THR A 138 6.19 78.79 -5.16
N LEU A 139 7.33 78.21 -5.55
CA LEU A 139 8.45 78.95 -6.11
C LEU A 139 8.09 79.66 -7.41
N ARG A 140 7.31 79.01 -8.27
CA ARG A 140 6.81 79.60 -9.53
C ARG A 140 5.91 80.82 -9.27
N VAL A 141 5.01 80.75 -8.30
CA VAL A 141 4.14 81.89 -7.95
C VAL A 141 4.96 83.06 -7.37
N ILE A 142 5.95 82.77 -6.52
CA ILE A 142 6.82 83.80 -5.94
C ILE A 142 7.64 84.50 -7.03
N SER A 143 8.21 83.76 -7.98
CA SER A 143 9.03 84.36 -9.05
C SER A 143 8.20 85.27 -9.96
N GLN A 144 6.97 84.87 -10.29
CA GLN A 144 6.03 85.70 -11.07
C GLN A 144 5.66 87.01 -10.36
N LYS A 145 5.37 86.96 -9.05
CA LYS A 145 5.05 88.17 -8.26
C LYS A 145 6.21 89.17 -8.21
N ARG A 146 7.45 88.69 -8.17
CA ARG A 146 8.64 89.56 -8.16
C ARG A 146 8.95 90.20 -9.51
N GLN A 147 8.55 89.59 -10.62
CA GLN A 147 8.74 90.15 -11.96
C GLN A 147 7.64 91.15 -12.38
N GLY A 148 6.47 91.11 -11.74
CA GLY A 148 5.37 92.07 -11.98
C GLY A 148 5.47 93.39 -11.20
N SER A 149 6.52 93.58 -10.39
CA SER A 149 6.82 94.84 -9.70
C SER A 149 8.04 95.51 -10.34
N SER A 150 7.83 96.19 -11.47
CA SER A 150 8.73 97.20 -12.06
C SER A 150 7.91 98.29 -12.70
#